data_AF-A0A832K8D9-F1
#
_entry.id   AF-A0A832K8D9-F1
#
_cell.length_a   1.000
_cell.length_b   1.000
_cell.length_c   1.000
_cell.angle_alpha   90.00
_cell.angle_beta   90.00
_cell.angle_gamma   90.00
#
_symmetry.space_group_name_H-M   'P 1'
#
loop_
_entity.id
_entity.type
_entity.pdbx_description
1 polymer ?
#
loop_
_entity_poly.entity_id
_entity_poly.type
_entity_poly.pdbx_seq_one_letter_code
_entity_poly.pdbx_strand_id
1 'polypeptide(L)'
;LGNEVSTNELSKLVGISRETVERYLDLMERSFIVYRLRALSRNSRKEIAKSRKVYFYDLGIRNALIKNFNDLRLRNDVGALWENFCVNERMKHNHYTGRMVNPWFWRTYDQKELDFVEESGGKFAGFEFKWGGGLARGARAFQATYPGSTVEVIEPDNVWDFAGVTVKGPQDEPTGTATASNMR
;
A
#
# COMPACT_ATOMS: atom_id res chain seq x y z
N LEU A 1 -1.19 6.33 10.44
CA LEU A 1 -0.64 5.38 9.45
C LEU A 1 -1.60 5.30 8.30
N GLY A 2 -1.12 5.36 7.06
CA GLY A 2 -2.02 5.46 5.90
C GLY A 2 -2.79 6.79 5.80
N ASN A 3 -2.55 7.73 6.72
CA ASN A 3 -3.16 9.05 6.72
C ASN A 3 -2.17 10.07 6.19
N GLU A 4 -2.71 11.16 5.67
CA GLU A 4 -1.92 12.33 5.28
C GLU A 4 -1.17 12.88 6.49
N VAL A 5 0.13 13.14 6.31
CA VAL A 5 0.96 13.73 7.35
C VAL A 5 1.03 15.23 7.14
N SER A 6 0.30 15.96 7.99
CA SER A 6 0.46 17.40 8.14
C SER A 6 1.57 17.68 9.17
N THR A 7 2.71 18.21 8.72
CA THR A 7 3.80 18.57 9.65
C THR A 7 3.44 19.71 10.58
N ASN A 8 2.43 20.51 10.23
CA ASN A 8 1.84 21.49 11.12
C ASN A 8 1.03 20.84 12.26
N GLU A 9 0.24 19.80 11.96
CA GLU A 9 -0.50 19.07 12.99
C GLU A 9 0.44 18.29 13.90
N LEU A 10 1.45 17.62 13.33
CA LEU A 10 2.48 16.94 14.11
C LEU A 10 3.22 17.90 15.03
N SER A 11 3.65 19.06 14.52
CA SER A 11 4.31 20.12 15.30
C SER A 11 3.48 20.51 16.54
N LYS A 12 2.19 20.76 16.35
CA LYS A 12 1.26 21.08 17.43
C LYS A 12 1.07 19.94 18.42
N LEU A 13 0.95 18.71 17.93
CA LEU A 13 0.70 17.53 18.75
C LEU A 13 1.89 17.20 19.67
N VAL A 14 3.11 17.31 19.16
CA VAL A 14 4.33 16.94 19.90
C VAL A 14 5.04 18.13 20.54
N GLY A 15 4.59 19.37 20.26
CA GLY A 15 5.11 20.59 20.87
C GLY A 15 6.50 21.00 20.37
N ILE A 16 6.86 20.70 19.11
CA ILE A 16 8.16 21.08 18.52
C ILE A 16 7.98 21.85 17.22
N SER A 17 8.98 22.60 16.78
CA SER A 17 8.88 23.38 15.53
C SER A 17 8.62 22.48 14.31
N ARG A 18 7.93 23.03 13.30
CA ARG A 18 7.66 22.31 12.04
C ARG A 18 8.96 21.89 11.35
N GLU A 19 9.98 22.73 11.39
CA GLU A 19 11.31 22.46 10.83
C GLU A 19 11.97 21.26 11.54
N THR A 20 11.74 21.10 12.84
CA THR A 20 12.24 19.94 13.60
C THR A 20 11.49 18.67 13.22
N VAL A 21 10.16 18.73 13.06
CA VAL A 21 9.36 17.59 12.58
C VAL A 21 9.85 17.13 11.21
N GLU A 22 10.03 18.05 10.26
CA GLU A 22 10.53 17.73 8.92
C GLU A 22 11.93 17.09 8.96
N ARG A 23 12.82 17.62 9.81
CA ARG A 23 14.16 17.03 10.00
C ARG A 23 14.09 15.61 10.54
N TYR A 24 13.20 15.33 11.49
CA TYR A 24 13.02 13.98 12.01
C TYR A 24 12.39 13.03 10.98
N LEU A 25 11.42 13.49 10.19
CA LEU A 25 10.87 12.70 9.09
C LEU A 25 11.94 12.38 8.03
N ASP A 26 12.78 13.34 7.67
CA ASP A 26 13.90 13.14 6.74
C ASP A 26 14.93 12.16 7.30
N LEU A 27 15.27 12.25 8.59
CA LEU A 27 16.17 11.31 9.25
C LEU A 27 15.58 9.89 9.25
N MET A 28 14.32 9.72 9.65
CA MET A 28 13.66 8.41 9.66
C MET A 28 13.56 7.80 8.27
N GLU A 29 13.38 8.62 7.23
CA GLU A 29 13.35 8.15 5.85
C GLU A 29 14.73 7.67 5.36
N ARG A 30 15.79 8.43 5.67
CA ARG A 30 17.18 8.02 5.36
C ARG A 30 17.67 6.82 6.16
N SER A 31 17.09 6.58 7.34
CA SER A 31 17.35 5.40 8.16
C SER A 31 16.48 4.20 7.81
N PHE A 32 15.69 4.25 6.72
CA PHE A 32 14.80 3.17 6.29
C PHE A 32 13.80 2.73 7.37
N ILE A 33 13.38 3.66 8.24
CA ILE A 33 12.33 3.41 9.23
C ILE A 33 10.96 3.63 8.58
N VAL A 34 10.83 4.74 7.85
CA VAL A 34 9.60 5.12 7.13
C VAL A 34 9.91 5.55 5.69
N TYR A 35 8.90 5.62 4.84
CA TYR A 35 8.98 6.28 3.54
C TYR A 35 7.73 7.10 3.26
N ARG A 36 7.87 8.09 2.37
CA ARG A 36 6.79 9.01 2.00
C ARG A 36 6.21 8.66 0.63
N LEU A 37 4.95 8.23 0.60
CA LEU A 37 4.17 8.09 -0.63
C LEU A 37 3.55 9.44 -1.00
N ARG A 38 3.79 9.90 -2.22
CA ARG A 38 3.34 11.22 -2.70
C ARG A 38 1.96 11.13 -3.34
N ALA A 39 1.22 12.22 -3.29
CA ALA A 39 -0.05 12.32 -3.99
C ALA A 39 0.15 12.46 -5.50
N LEU A 40 -0.65 11.74 -6.28
CA LEU A 40 -0.80 11.94 -7.72
C LEU A 40 -1.61 13.21 -7.96
N SER A 41 -1.06 14.12 -8.75
CA SER A 41 -1.76 15.33 -9.19
C SER A 41 -1.35 15.68 -10.63
N ARG A 42 -2.26 15.47 -11.59
CA ARG A 42 -2.15 15.98 -12.96
C ARG A 42 -2.90 17.30 -13.12
N ASN A 43 -3.91 17.57 -12.29
CA ASN A 43 -4.61 18.84 -12.24
C ASN A 43 -4.68 19.38 -10.81
N SER A 44 -3.77 20.29 -10.50
CA SER A 44 -3.65 20.91 -9.17
C SER A 44 -4.87 21.73 -8.72
N ARG A 45 -5.84 22.01 -9.61
CA ARG A 45 -7.12 22.66 -9.23
C ARG A 45 -8.15 21.67 -8.68
N LYS A 46 -8.01 20.38 -8.98
CA LYS A 46 -8.97 19.33 -8.58
C LYS A 46 -8.36 18.31 -7.62
N GLU A 47 -7.04 18.16 -7.66
CA GLU A 47 -6.30 17.12 -6.95
C GLU A 47 -5.29 17.71 -5.97
N ILE A 48 -5.05 17.00 -4.88
CA ILE A 48 -4.14 17.45 -3.82
C ILE A 48 -2.70 17.10 -4.21
N ALA A 49 -1.89 18.11 -4.56
CA ALA A 49 -0.54 17.86 -5.09
C ALA A 49 0.57 17.72 -4.04
N LYS A 50 0.42 18.36 -2.86
CA LYS A 50 1.51 18.49 -1.88
C LYS A 50 1.45 17.48 -0.73
N SER A 51 0.38 16.72 -0.64
CA SER A 51 0.18 15.79 0.46
C SER A 51 1.05 14.54 0.33
N ARG A 52 1.36 13.94 1.48
CA ARG A 52 2.20 12.75 1.61
C ARG A 52 1.58 11.82 2.65
N LYS A 53 1.49 10.53 2.33
CA LYS A 53 1.27 9.47 3.31
C LYS A 53 2.62 8.94 3.79
N VAL A 54 2.72 8.61 5.07
CA VAL A 54 3.92 8.03 5.67
C VAL A 54 3.64 6.58 6.07
N TYR A 55 4.49 5.68 5.63
CA TYR A 55 4.43 4.24 5.89
C TYR A 55 5.72 3.77 6.53
N PHE A 56 5.63 2.74 7.39
CA PHE A 56 6.80 2.05 7.92
C PHE A 56 7.30 1.00 6.94
N TYR A 57 8.61 0.87 6.80
CA TYR A 57 9.20 -0.25 6.07
C TYR A 57 8.94 -1.60 6.77
N ASP A 58 8.89 -1.59 8.11
CA ASP A 58 8.70 -2.78 8.94
C ASP A 58 7.54 -2.59 9.94
N LEU A 59 6.53 -3.46 9.84
CA LEU A 59 5.35 -3.41 10.71
C LEU A 59 5.62 -3.93 12.13
N GLY A 60 6.64 -4.77 12.31
CA GLY A 60 7.14 -5.21 13.60
C GLY A 60 7.76 -4.06 14.39
N ILE A 61 8.62 -3.25 13.76
CA ILE A 61 9.16 -2.02 14.36
C ILE A 61 8.02 -1.09 14.75
N ARG A 62 7.08 -0.86 13.83
CA ARG A 62 5.90 -0.04 14.08
C ARG A 62 5.10 -0.53 15.29
N ASN A 63 4.83 -1.84 15.37
CA ASN A 63 4.07 -2.46 16.44
C ASN A 63 4.82 -2.42 17.78
N ALA A 64 6.15 -2.56 17.75
CA ALA A 64 7.01 -2.39 18.91
C ALA A 64 6.92 -0.97 19.48
N LEU A 65 6.98 0.06 18.63
CA LEU A 65 6.90 1.46 19.04
C LEU A 65 5.59 1.81 19.75
N ILE A 66 4.48 1.21 19.33
CA ILE A 66 3.17 1.43 19.98
C ILE A 66 2.83 0.34 21.02
N LYS A 67 3.76 -0.58 21.29
CA LYS A 67 3.59 -1.72 22.22
C LYS A 67 2.31 -2.52 21.98
N ASN A 68 1.92 -2.70 20.72
CA ASN A 68 0.69 -3.39 20.36
C ASN A 68 1.00 -4.57 19.43
N PHE A 69 1.06 -5.77 20.01
CA PHE A 69 1.18 -7.06 19.32
C PHE A 69 -0.08 -7.91 19.52
N ASN A 70 -1.20 -7.28 19.91
CA ASN A 70 -2.46 -7.99 20.10
C ASN A 70 -2.93 -8.63 18.80
N ASP A 71 -3.72 -9.70 18.92
CA ASP A 71 -4.46 -10.32 17.83
C ASP A 71 -5.22 -9.25 17.03
N LEU A 72 -5.23 -9.37 15.69
CA LEU A 72 -5.84 -8.38 14.80
C LEU A 72 -7.29 -8.07 15.16
N ARG A 73 -8.05 -9.04 15.68
CA ARG A 73 -9.46 -8.86 16.09
C ARG A 73 -9.63 -7.90 17.27
N LEU A 74 -8.59 -7.69 18.06
CA LEU A 74 -8.58 -6.84 19.25
C LEU A 74 -8.03 -5.43 18.97
N ARG A 75 -7.67 -5.15 17.72
CA ARG A 75 -7.03 -3.91 17.34
C ARG A 75 -8.02 -2.94 16.69
N ASN A 76 -7.83 -1.65 16.92
CA ASN A 76 -8.61 -0.58 16.29
C ASN A 76 -7.93 0.02 15.05
N ASP A 77 -6.71 -0.41 14.73
CA ASP A 77 -5.87 0.15 13.67
C ASP A 77 -5.63 -0.82 12.51
N VAL A 78 -6.43 -1.89 12.42
CA VAL A 78 -6.22 -2.98 11.45
C VAL A 78 -6.24 -2.47 10.01
N GLY A 79 -7.15 -1.55 9.66
CA GLY A 79 -7.21 -0.99 8.31
C GLY A 79 -5.92 -0.26 7.93
N ALA A 80 -5.37 0.55 8.83
CA ALA A 80 -4.12 1.28 8.60
C ALA A 80 -2.90 0.35 8.58
N LEU A 81 -2.92 -0.72 9.38
CA LEU A 81 -1.89 -1.77 9.37
C LEU A 81 -1.92 -2.54 8.05
N TRP A 82 -3.12 -2.88 7.58
CA TRP A 82 -3.37 -3.58 6.33
C TRP A 82 -2.92 -2.77 5.12
N GLU A 83 -3.30 -1.50 5.04
CA GLU A 83 -2.84 -0.59 3.99
C GLU A 83 -1.31 -0.53 3.94
N ASN A 84 -0.63 -0.33 5.08
CA ASN A 84 0.83 -0.30 5.11
C ASN A 84 1.43 -1.65 4.67
N PHE A 85 0.83 -2.79 5.07
CA PHE A 85 1.23 -4.11 4.61
C PHE A 85 1.14 -4.23 3.08
N CYS A 86 -0.02 -3.92 2.49
CA CYS A 86 -0.23 -4.00 1.06
C CYS A 86 0.76 -3.14 0.27
N VAL A 87 0.98 -1.88 0.69
CA VAL A 87 1.96 -1.01 0.03
C VAL A 87 3.38 -1.62 0.13
N ASN A 88 3.78 -2.11 1.30
CA ASN A 88 5.10 -2.72 1.47
C ASN A 88 5.30 -3.93 0.54
N GLU A 89 4.35 -4.86 0.53
CA GLU A 89 4.45 -6.07 -0.29
C GLU A 89 4.44 -5.73 -1.78
N ARG A 90 3.64 -4.75 -2.20
CA ARG A 90 3.61 -4.32 -3.60
C ARG A 90 4.90 -3.65 -4.03
N MET A 91 5.48 -2.80 -3.18
CA MET A 91 6.76 -2.15 -3.44
C MET A 91 7.89 -3.18 -3.55
N LYS A 92 7.91 -4.19 -2.67
CA LYS A 92 8.86 -5.32 -2.75
C LYS A 92 8.68 -6.10 -4.04
N HIS A 93 7.45 -6.45 -4.39
CA HIS A 93 7.14 -7.17 -5.63
C HIS A 93 7.65 -6.40 -6.86
N ASN A 94 7.35 -5.11 -6.96
CA ASN A 94 7.82 -4.27 -8.06
C ASN A 94 9.34 -4.25 -8.16
N HIS A 95 10.01 -4.14 -7.01
CA HIS A 95 11.47 -4.16 -6.95
C HIS A 95 12.05 -5.52 -7.39
N TYR A 96 11.55 -6.63 -6.85
CA TYR A 96 12.07 -7.98 -7.15
C TYR A 96 11.82 -8.42 -8.59
N THR A 97 10.74 -7.95 -9.20
CA THR A 97 10.41 -8.24 -10.61
C THR A 97 10.99 -7.24 -11.60
N GLY A 98 11.70 -6.21 -11.13
CA GLY A 98 12.24 -5.15 -11.97
C GLY A 98 11.17 -4.28 -12.65
N ARG A 99 9.93 -4.27 -12.12
CA ARG A 99 8.84 -3.45 -12.66
C ARG A 99 9.09 -1.97 -12.34
N MET A 100 9.33 -1.21 -13.40
CA MET A 100 9.50 0.24 -13.32
C MET A 100 8.13 0.92 -13.29
N VAL A 101 7.66 1.23 -12.08
CA VAL A 101 6.39 1.93 -11.83
C VAL A 101 6.63 3.14 -10.93
N ASN A 102 5.84 4.20 -11.12
CA ASN A 102 5.81 5.32 -10.20
C ASN A 102 4.66 5.12 -9.19
N PRO A 103 4.95 4.96 -7.89
CA PRO A 103 3.94 4.76 -6.86
C PRO A 103 3.39 6.10 -6.34
N TRP A 104 2.08 6.17 -6.19
CA TRP A 104 1.35 7.31 -5.67
C TRP A 104 0.19 6.88 -4.75
N PHE A 105 -0.39 7.81 -4.02
CA PHE A 105 -1.80 7.72 -3.63
C PHE A 105 -2.59 8.80 -4.38
N TRP A 106 -3.90 8.73 -4.42
CA TRP A 106 -4.71 9.75 -5.10
C TRP A 106 -5.79 10.31 -4.19
N ARG A 107 -5.93 11.64 -4.18
CA ARG A 107 -7.02 12.31 -3.47
C ARG A 107 -7.44 13.61 -4.15
N THR A 108 -8.73 13.87 -4.14
CA THR A 108 -9.34 15.09 -4.64
C THR A 108 -9.76 16.04 -3.51
N TYR A 109 -10.00 17.31 -3.84
CA TYR A 109 -10.52 18.27 -2.86
C TYR A 109 -11.91 17.89 -2.32
N ASP A 110 -12.73 17.18 -3.10
CA ASP A 110 -14.03 16.62 -2.68
C ASP A 110 -13.89 15.29 -1.91
N GLN A 111 -12.72 15.01 -1.33
CA GLN A 111 -12.47 13.92 -0.38
C GLN A 111 -12.65 12.51 -0.96
N LYS A 112 -12.51 12.35 -2.27
CA LYS A 112 -12.42 11.02 -2.89
C LYS A 112 -10.97 10.59 -2.86
N GLU A 113 -10.72 9.35 -2.48
CA GLU A 113 -9.38 8.85 -2.20
C GLU A 113 -9.21 7.45 -2.80
N LEU A 114 -8.00 7.16 -3.30
CA LEU A 114 -7.55 5.83 -3.65
C LEU A 114 -6.19 5.59 -2.98
N ASP A 115 -6.07 4.46 -2.27
CA ASP A 115 -5.00 4.22 -1.31
C ASP A 115 -3.63 4.11 -2.00
N PHE A 116 -3.58 3.45 -3.15
CA PHE A 116 -2.36 3.25 -3.92
C PHE A 116 -2.61 3.29 -5.43
N VAL A 117 -1.68 3.89 -6.17
CA VAL A 117 -1.71 4.01 -7.62
C VAL A 117 -0.32 3.71 -8.17
N GLU A 118 -0.25 2.86 -9.17
CA GLU A 118 0.94 2.65 -9.99
C GLU A 118 0.76 3.32 -11.34
N GLU A 119 1.72 4.14 -11.73
CA GLU A 119 1.82 4.66 -13.09
C GLU A 119 2.95 3.95 -13.85
N SER A 120 2.63 3.39 -15.02
CA SER A 120 3.63 2.84 -15.94
C SER A 120 3.16 2.96 -17.38
N GLY A 121 4.05 3.38 -18.28
CA GLY A 121 3.72 3.54 -19.70
C GLY A 121 2.54 4.49 -19.97
N GLY A 122 2.34 5.50 -19.11
CA GLY A 122 1.21 6.44 -19.20
C GLY A 122 -0.15 5.87 -18.80
N LYS A 123 -0.19 4.63 -18.27
CA LYS A 123 -1.39 4.00 -17.74
C LYS A 123 -1.36 4.01 -16.22
N PHE A 124 -2.54 4.05 -15.62
CA PHE A 124 -2.72 4.00 -14.17
C PHE A 124 -3.41 2.71 -13.75
N ALA A 125 -2.81 2.01 -12.79
CA ALA A 125 -3.44 0.93 -12.05
C ALA A 125 -3.66 1.39 -10.61
N GLY A 126 -4.91 1.43 -10.18
CA GLY A 126 -5.33 1.85 -8.86
C GLY A 126 -5.67 0.67 -7.96
N PHE A 127 -5.43 0.82 -6.67
CA PHE A 127 -5.68 -0.21 -5.67
C PHE A 127 -6.33 0.41 -4.44
N GLU A 128 -7.44 -0.19 -3.99
CA GLU A 128 -8.12 0.19 -2.75
C GLU A 128 -8.00 -0.94 -1.74
N PHE A 129 -7.54 -0.64 -0.52
CA PHE A 129 -7.23 -1.66 0.47
C PHE A 129 -8.38 -1.80 1.47
N LYS A 130 -8.92 -3.01 1.62
CA LYS A 130 -10.03 -3.29 2.53
C LYS A 130 -9.70 -4.48 3.42
N TRP A 131 -9.93 -4.29 4.72
CA TRP A 131 -9.92 -5.37 5.69
C TRP A 131 -11.38 -5.71 6.06
N GLY A 132 -11.95 -6.72 5.41
CA GLY A 132 -13.30 -7.24 5.73
C GLY A 132 -14.44 -6.69 4.86
N GLY A 133 -14.23 -6.47 3.56
CA GLY A 133 -15.28 -6.03 2.65
C GLY A 133 -15.47 -4.52 2.59
N GLY A 134 -16.06 -4.03 1.50
CA GLY A 134 -16.47 -2.64 1.37
C GLY A 134 -16.56 -2.16 -0.06
N LEU A 135 -17.30 -1.06 -0.24
CA LEU A 135 -17.35 -0.39 -1.53
C LEU A 135 -16.04 0.33 -1.80
N ALA A 136 -15.52 0.15 -3.02
CA ALA A 136 -14.40 0.91 -3.55
C ALA A 136 -14.86 2.33 -3.91
N ARG A 137 -14.97 3.21 -2.90
CA ARG A 137 -15.60 4.53 -3.08
C ARG A 137 -14.77 5.44 -3.98
N GLY A 138 -13.44 5.24 -3.98
CA GLY A 138 -12.51 5.97 -4.83
C GLY A 138 -12.53 5.53 -6.29
N ALA A 139 -12.85 4.25 -6.54
CA ALA A 139 -12.67 3.61 -7.84
C ALA A 139 -13.36 4.35 -9.00
N ARG A 140 -14.68 4.58 -8.88
CA ARG A 140 -15.46 5.23 -9.95
C ARG A 140 -14.96 6.63 -10.26
N ALA A 141 -14.57 7.37 -9.22
CA ALA A 141 -14.08 8.72 -9.38
C ALA A 141 -12.68 8.77 -9.99
N PHE A 142 -11.82 7.83 -9.61
CA PHE A 142 -10.49 7.70 -10.19
C PHE A 142 -10.59 7.38 -11.68
N GLN A 143 -11.44 6.40 -12.06
CA GLN A 143 -11.66 6.02 -13.45
C GLN A 143 -12.30 7.13 -14.28
N ALA A 144 -13.18 7.94 -13.69
CA ALA A 144 -13.71 9.14 -14.35
C ALA A 144 -12.64 10.23 -14.56
N THR A 145 -11.67 10.33 -13.65
CA THR A 145 -10.56 11.30 -13.74
C THR A 145 -9.48 10.83 -14.72
N TYR A 146 -9.21 9.53 -14.74
CA TYR A 146 -8.21 8.88 -15.57
C TYR A 146 -8.87 7.77 -16.41
N PRO A 147 -9.49 8.13 -17.55
CA PRO A 147 -10.10 7.16 -18.45
C PRO A 147 -9.09 6.08 -18.90
N GLY A 148 -9.51 4.82 -18.89
CA GLY A 148 -8.64 3.68 -19.22
C GLY A 148 -7.77 3.18 -18.06
N SER A 149 -7.91 3.75 -16.86
CA SER A 149 -7.31 3.19 -15.64
C SER A 149 -8.07 1.96 -15.14
N THR A 150 -7.35 1.07 -14.47
CA THR A 150 -7.93 -0.05 -13.72
C THR A 150 -7.99 0.27 -12.24
N VAL A 151 -8.96 -0.29 -11.53
CA VAL A 151 -9.00 -0.24 -10.06
C VAL A 151 -9.35 -1.61 -9.52
N GLU A 152 -8.56 -2.11 -8.58
CA GLU A 152 -8.73 -3.38 -7.91
C GLU A 152 -8.90 -3.19 -6.39
N VAL A 153 -9.75 -3.99 -5.75
CA VAL A 153 -9.88 -4.00 -4.30
C VAL A 153 -9.01 -5.12 -3.76
N ILE A 154 -8.10 -4.80 -2.85
CA ILE A 154 -7.22 -5.78 -2.22
C ILE A 154 -7.69 -6.09 -0.80
N GLU A 155 -7.97 -7.37 -0.60
CA GLU A 155 -8.52 -7.99 0.60
C GLU A 155 -7.63 -9.17 1.02
N PRO A 156 -7.80 -9.70 2.25
CA PRO A 156 -7.02 -10.84 2.71
C PRO A 156 -7.00 -12.03 1.75
N ASP A 157 -8.07 -12.22 0.99
CA ASP A 157 -8.25 -13.37 0.09
C ASP A 157 -7.46 -13.25 -1.22
N ASN A 158 -7.11 -12.04 -1.68
CA ASN A 158 -6.39 -11.82 -2.95
C ASN A 158 -5.04 -11.11 -2.81
N VAL A 159 -4.60 -10.79 -1.58
CA VAL A 159 -3.37 -10.03 -1.34
C VAL A 159 -2.12 -10.72 -1.87
N TRP A 160 -2.10 -12.05 -1.91
CA TRP A 160 -0.94 -12.81 -2.34
C TRP A 160 -0.74 -12.71 -3.85
N ASP A 161 -1.81 -12.78 -4.63
CA ASP A 161 -1.76 -12.53 -6.08
C ASP A 161 -1.32 -11.09 -6.36
N PHE A 162 -1.86 -10.13 -5.59
CA PHE A 162 -1.44 -8.72 -5.66
C PHE A 162 0.05 -8.50 -5.31
N ALA A 163 0.59 -9.27 -4.35
CA ALA A 163 2.00 -9.28 -3.99
C ALA A 163 2.87 -10.12 -4.97
N GLY A 164 2.27 -10.72 -6.00
CA GLY A 164 2.94 -11.58 -6.97
C GLY A 164 3.48 -12.88 -6.37
N VAL A 165 2.84 -13.38 -5.31
CA VAL A 165 3.09 -14.68 -4.71
C VAL A 165 2.01 -15.64 -5.20
N THR A 166 2.35 -16.52 -6.13
CA THR A 166 1.48 -17.63 -6.50
C THR A 166 1.49 -18.67 -5.38
N VAL A 167 0.42 -18.73 -4.59
CA VAL A 167 0.24 -19.81 -3.63
C VAL A 167 -0.09 -21.08 -4.42
N LYS A 168 0.91 -21.94 -4.66
CA LYS A 168 0.65 -23.29 -5.17
C LYS A 168 -0.16 -24.05 -4.12
N GLY A 169 -1.39 -24.40 -4.46
CA GLY A 169 -2.19 -25.28 -3.62
C GLY A 169 -1.53 -26.67 -3.49
N PRO A 170 -1.89 -27.47 -2.48
CA PRO A 170 -1.33 -28.80 -2.25
C PRO A 170 -1.62 -29.85 -3.35
N GLN A 171 -2.18 -29.48 -4.50
CA GLN A 171 -2.52 -30.40 -5.59
C GLN A 171 -1.48 -30.47 -6.73
N ASP A 172 -0.39 -29.69 -6.66
CA ASP A 172 0.69 -29.72 -7.66
C ASP A 172 1.86 -30.65 -7.27
N GLU A 173 1.58 -31.79 -6.62
CA GLU A 173 2.56 -32.88 -6.62
C GLU A 173 2.49 -33.60 -7.96
N PRO A 174 3.64 -33.85 -8.64
CA PRO A 174 3.64 -34.66 -9.84
C PRO A 174 3.11 -36.04 -9.47
N THR A 175 1.94 -36.38 -9.99
CA THR A 175 1.41 -37.74 -9.91
C THR A 175 2.44 -38.64 -10.57
N GLY A 176 3.24 -39.32 -9.74
CA GLY A 176 4.23 -40.27 -10.19
C GLY A 176 3.54 -41.28 -11.08
N THR A 177 3.83 -41.23 -12.37
CA THR A 177 3.54 -42.30 -13.30
C THR A 177 4.28 -43.54 -12.80
N ALA A 178 3.56 -44.40 -12.08
CA ALA A 178 3.98 -45.75 -11.79
C ALA A 178 4.08 -46.50 -13.12
N THR A 179 5.26 -46.52 -13.72
CA THR A 179 5.57 -47.43 -14.82
C THR A 179 5.64 -48.83 -14.23
N ALA A 180 4.53 -49.55 -14.33
CA ALA A 180 4.45 -50.96 -14.00
C ALA A 180 5.38 -51.76 -14.93
N SER A 181 6.27 -52.53 -14.29
CA SER A 181 6.70 -53.88 -14.65
C SER A 181 6.43 -54.35 -16.08
N ASN A 182 7.50 -54.61 -16.83
CA ASN A 182 7.60 -55.81 -17.66
C ASN A 182 9.08 -56.18 -17.86
N MET A 183 9.62 -56.96 -16.93
CA MET A 183 10.74 -57.86 -17.20
C MET A 183 10.19 -59.10 -17.89
N ARG A 184 10.65 -59.33 -19.13
CA ARG A 184 10.85 -60.65 -19.70
C ARG A 184 12.34 -60.84 -19.92
#